data_AF-A0A356MKK0-F1
#
_entry.id   AF-A0A356MKK0-F1
#
_cell.length_a   1.000
_cell.length_b   1.000
_cell.length_c   1.000
_cell.angle_alpha   90.00
_cell.angle_beta   90.00
_cell.angle_gamma   90.00
#
_symmetry.space_group_name_H-M   'P 1'
#
loop_
_entity.id
_entity.type
_entity.pdbx_description
1 polymer ?
#
loop_
_entity_poly.entity_id
_entity_poly.type
_entity_poly.pdbx_seq_one_letter_code
_entity_poly.pdbx_strand_id
1 'polypeptide(L)'
;MNIEQEIEQLKKRVELLENLILQNQAKTPVKEDGRDKTRYMFENKIYPKNRFVLAVISKYVMDNEPTLDQLKSVFDKSLQGSLNVVETVANAENIKDCGKRYFMQNPLQLNDGNIVVVCTQWGIFNIVKFEKVVTKLGYSFDKV
;
A
#
# COMPACT_ATOMS: atom_id res chain seq x y z
N MET A 1 2.06 -7.13 27.44
CA MET A 1 1.53 -7.95 26.33
C MET A 1 0.11 -8.31 26.66
N ASN A 2 -0.85 -7.84 25.87
CA ASN A 2 -2.28 -8.03 26.14
C ASN A 2 -2.79 -9.20 25.28
N ILE A 3 -2.69 -10.41 25.83
CA ILE A 3 -2.95 -11.68 25.12
C ILE A 3 -4.35 -11.70 24.49
N GLU A 4 -5.33 -11.07 25.12
CA GLU A 4 -6.71 -10.99 24.61
C GLU A 4 -6.79 -10.21 23.28
N GLN A 5 -6.00 -9.15 23.13
CA GLN A 5 -5.94 -8.38 21.89
C GLN A 5 -5.33 -9.21 20.76
N GLU A 6 -4.33 -10.03 21.07
CA GLU A 6 -3.66 -10.89 20.11
C GLU A 6 -4.58 -12.03 19.63
N ILE A 7 -5.34 -12.65 20.55
CA ILE A 7 -6.36 -13.65 20.19
C ILE A 7 -7.43 -13.06 19.28
N GLU A 8 -7.89 -11.84 19.59
CA GLU A 8 -8.91 -11.17 18.78
C GLU A 8 -8.39 -10.83 17.37
N GLN A 9 -7.13 -10.43 17.25
CA GLN A 9 -6.49 -10.22 15.95
C GLN A 9 -6.36 -11.53 15.15
N LEU A 10 -5.97 -12.63 15.81
CA LEU A 10 -5.87 -13.94 15.16
C LEU A 10 -7.22 -14.43 14.64
N LYS A 11 -8.31 -14.26 15.40
CA LYS A 11 -9.66 -14.63 14.97
C LYS A 11 -10.06 -13.90 13.68
N LYS A 12 -9.85 -12.58 13.62
CA LYS A 12 -10.13 -11.77 12.41
C LYS A 12 -9.31 -12.22 11.21
N ARG A 13 -8.04 -12.57 11.42
CA ARG A 13 -7.16 -13.08 10.35
C ARG A 13 -7.65 -14.43 9.82
N VAL A 14 -8.07 -15.34 10.69
CA VAL A 14 -8.61 -16.66 10.29
C VAL A 14 -9.89 -16.50 9.48
N GLU A 15 -10.85 -15.70 9.95
CA GLU A 15 -12.11 -15.44 9.25
C GLU A 15 -11.89 -14.86 7.84
N LEU A 16 -10.92 -13.94 7.70
CA LEU A 16 -10.57 -13.36 6.42
C LEU A 16 -9.96 -14.37 5.45
N LEU A 17 -9.12 -15.29 5.94
CA LEU A 17 -8.53 -16.36 5.14
C LEU A 17 -9.58 -17.38 4.67
N GLU A 18 -10.51 -17.76 5.55
CA GLU A 18 -11.61 -18.67 5.22
C GLU A 18 -12.49 -18.09 4.10
N ASN A 19 -12.85 -16.82 4.20
CA ASN A 19 -13.62 -16.12 3.17
C ASN A 19 -12.91 -16.07 1.81
N LEU A 20 -11.59 -15.89 1.78
CA LEU A 20 -10.82 -15.92 0.54
C LEU A 20 -10.78 -17.30 -0.11
N ILE A 21 -10.64 -18.36 0.69
CA ILE A 21 -10.61 -19.74 0.20
C ILE A 21 -11.95 -20.07 -0.47
N LEU A 22 -13.07 -19.71 0.18
CA LEU A 22 -14.41 -19.88 -0.38
C LEU A 22 -14.58 -19.14 -1.72
N GLN A 23 -14.10 -17.90 -1.82
CA GLN A 23 -14.16 -17.12 -3.06
C GLN A 23 -13.30 -17.69 -4.20
N ASN A 24 -12.17 -18.31 -3.88
CA ASN A 24 -11.29 -18.93 -4.87
C ASN A 24 -11.83 -20.28 -5.36
N GLN A 25 -12.49 -21.06 -4.52
CA GLN A 25 -13.14 -22.32 -4.92
C GLN A 25 -14.36 -22.11 -5.83
N ALA A 26 -15.04 -20.96 -5.72
CA ALA A 26 -16.17 -20.60 -6.57
C ALA A 26 -15.79 -20.13 -7.99
N LYS A 27 -14.49 -19.99 -8.31
CA LYS A 27 -14.02 -19.62 -9.65
C LYS A 27 -13.65 -20.87 -10.46
N THR A 28 -14.41 -21.11 -11.54
CA THR A 28 -14.05 -22.04 -12.61
C THR A 28 -12.64 -21.76 -13.16
N PRO A 29 -11.94 -22.75 -13.74
CA PRO A 29 -10.57 -22.59 -14.20
C PRO A 29 -10.53 -21.66 -15.42
N VAL A 30 -10.40 -20.36 -15.17
CA VAL A 30 -10.13 -19.35 -16.19
C VAL A 30 -8.66 -19.49 -16.57
N LYS A 31 -8.37 -19.62 -17.87
CA LYS A 31 -7.02 -19.55 -18.46
C LYS A 31 -6.18 -18.52 -17.68
N GLU A 32 -5.10 -18.97 -17.05
CA GLU A 32 -4.23 -18.09 -16.27
C GLU A 32 -3.55 -17.10 -17.21
N ASP A 33 -4.14 -15.91 -17.32
CA ASP A 33 -3.41 -14.73 -17.78
C ASP A 33 -2.29 -14.52 -16.76
N GLY A 34 -1.03 -14.70 -17.17
CA GLY A 34 0.18 -14.69 -16.33
C GLY A 34 0.49 -13.37 -15.61
N ARG A 35 -0.54 -12.55 -15.36
CA ARG A 35 -0.50 -11.35 -14.53
C ARG A 35 -0.33 -11.72 -13.06
N ASP A 36 0.68 -11.11 -12.47
CA ASP A 36 0.94 -11.14 -11.04
C ASP A 36 -0.21 -10.50 -10.22
N LYS A 37 -0.93 -11.33 -9.47
CA LYS A 37 -2.05 -10.97 -8.60
C LYS A 37 -1.69 -10.92 -7.11
N THR A 38 -0.40 -10.89 -6.77
CA THR A 38 0.09 -10.84 -5.37
C THR A 38 -0.67 -9.80 -4.54
N ARG A 39 -1.14 -10.21 -3.36
CA ARG A 39 -1.81 -9.36 -2.37
C ARG A 39 -1.01 -9.30 -1.09
N TYR A 40 -1.37 -8.33 -0.26
CA TYR A 40 -0.72 -8.09 1.02
C TYR A 40 -1.78 -7.97 2.11
N MET A 41 -1.61 -8.70 3.20
CA MET A 41 -2.29 -8.48 4.46
C MET A 41 -1.55 -7.37 5.21
N PHE A 42 -2.24 -6.29 5.55
CA PHE A 42 -1.72 -5.21 6.37
C PHE A 42 -2.85 -4.69 7.26
N GLU A 43 -2.61 -4.51 8.56
CA GLU A 43 -3.64 -4.06 9.52
C GLU A 43 -4.94 -4.89 9.42
N ASN A 44 -4.81 -6.22 9.32
CA ASN A 44 -5.90 -7.20 9.17
C ASN A 44 -6.81 -6.98 7.95
N LYS A 45 -6.31 -6.29 6.92
CA LYS A 45 -7.01 -6.07 5.65
C LYS A 45 -6.13 -6.52 4.50
N ILE A 46 -6.76 -7.09 3.47
CA ILE A 46 -6.07 -7.57 2.28
C ILE A 46 -6.15 -6.55 1.16
N TYR A 47 -4.98 -6.18 0.66
CA TYR A 47 -4.81 -5.16 -0.35
C TYR A 47 -4.13 -5.70 -1.60
N PRO A 48 -4.57 -5.31 -2.81
CA PRO A 48 -3.70 -5.38 -3.98
C PRO A 48 -2.50 -4.44 -3.80
N LYS A 49 -1.40 -4.69 -4.54
CA LYS A 49 -0.10 -3.98 -4.38
C LYS A 49 -0.21 -2.46 -4.24
N ASN A 50 -0.98 -1.83 -5.13
CA ASN A 50 -1.12 -0.38 -5.14
C ASN A 50 -1.85 0.16 -3.90
N ARG A 51 -2.89 -0.56 -3.44
CA ARG A 51 -3.63 -0.21 -2.23
C ARG A 51 -2.84 -0.55 -0.96
N PHE A 52 -1.96 -1.54 -1.00
CA PHE A 52 -1.03 -1.82 0.09
C PHE A 52 -0.07 -0.65 0.29
N VAL A 53 0.53 -0.14 -0.79
CA VAL A 53 1.40 1.06 -0.74
C VAL A 53 0.64 2.26 -0.18
N LEU A 54 -0.58 2.53 -0.68
CA LEU A 54 -1.43 3.59 -0.14
C LEU A 54 -1.70 3.40 1.36
N ALA A 55 -2.09 2.21 1.79
CA ALA A 55 -2.43 1.92 3.18
C ALA A 55 -1.23 2.13 4.12
N VAL A 56 -0.04 1.67 3.74
CA VAL A 56 1.18 1.86 4.55
C VAL A 56 1.55 3.33 4.62
N ILE A 57 1.53 4.07 3.51
CA ILE A 57 1.90 5.49 3.51
C ILE A 57 0.89 6.29 4.33
N SER A 58 -0.42 6.01 4.20
CA SER A 58 -1.45 6.60 5.05
C SER A 58 -1.21 6.33 6.53
N LYS A 59 -0.85 5.09 6.90
CA LYS A 59 -0.51 4.74 8.28
C LYS A 59 0.73 5.50 8.76
N TYR A 60 1.77 5.58 7.94
CA TYR A 60 3.00 6.32 8.26
C TYR A 60 2.74 7.81 8.47
N VAL A 61 1.93 8.44 7.61
CA VAL A 61 1.56 9.85 7.75
C VAL A 61 0.77 10.09 9.04
N MET A 62 -0.16 9.19 9.38
CA MET A 62 -0.92 9.25 10.62
C MET A 62 -0.06 9.08 11.87
N ASP A 63 0.94 8.18 11.82
CA ASP A 63 1.77 7.86 12.98
C ASP A 63 2.87 8.90 13.25
N ASN A 64 3.36 9.57 12.20
CA ASN A 64 4.58 10.38 12.29
C ASN A 64 4.38 11.86 11.91
N GLU A 65 3.23 12.22 11.33
CA GLU A 65 2.93 13.58 10.87
C GLU A 65 4.11 14.26 10.12
N PRO A 66 4.64 13.62 9.06
CA PRO A 66 5.86 14.08 8.40
C PRO A 66 5.63 15.34 7.58
N THR A 67 6.71 16.07 7.31
CA THR A 67 6.77 17.06 6.22
C THR A 67 6.92 16.37 4.87
N LEU A 68 6.74 17.12 3.77
CA LEU A 68 6.92 16.61 2.41
C LEU A 68 8.33 16.03 2.20
N ASP A 69 9.35 16.73 2.69
CA ASP A 69 10.75 16.31 2.51
C ASP A 69 11.08 15.05 3.32
N GLN A 70 10.58 14.96 4.55
CA GLN A 70 10.72 13.74 5.37
C GLN A 70 10.03 12.55 4.70
N LEU A 71 8.82 12.76 4.19
CA LEU A 71 8.06 11.70 3.53
C LEU A 71 8.76 11.23 2.24
N LYS A 72 9.26 12.16 1.42
CA LYS A 72 10.02 11.84 0.20
C LYS A 72 11.39 11.22 0.49
N SER A 73 12.01 11.54 1.62
CA SER A 73 13.26 10.90 2.07
C SER A 73 13.05 9.42 2.44
N VAL A 74 11.97 9.12 3.16
CA VAL A 74 11.61 7.74 3.54
C VAL A 74 11.12 6.94 2.33
N PHE A 75 10.25 7.56 1.51
CA PHE A 75 9.66 6.94 0.34
C PHE A 75 10.23 7.51 -0.96
N ASP A 76 11.54 7.33 -1.12
CA ASP A 76 12.29 7.87 -2.26
C ASP A 76 11.77 7.36 -3.62
N LYS A 77 11.93 8.20 -4.66
CA LYS A 77 11.54 7.89 -6.04
C LYS A 77 12.12 6.56 -6.54
N SER A 78 13.34 6.20 -6.15
CA SER A 78 14.01 4.97 -6.58
C SER A 78 13.28 3.68 -6.20
N LEU A 79 12.36 3.75 -5.23
CA LEU A 79 11.48 2.63 -4.87
C LEU A 79 10.53 2.29 -6.01
N GLN A 80 9.94 3.29 -6.66
CA GLN A 80 9.02 3.09 -7.79
C GLN A 80 9.78 3.02 -9.12
N GLY A 81 10.73 3.94 -9.33
CA GLY A 81 11.56 4.07 -10.52
C GLY A 81 11.29 5.36 -11.30
N SER A 82 10.32 5.34 -12.22
CA SER A 82 10.07 6.43 -13.16
C SER A 82 9.20 7.55 -12.59
N LEU A 83 8.27 7.20 -11.71
CA LEU A 83 7.37 8.11 -11.00
C LEU A 83 7.80 8.28 -9.55
N ASN A 84 7.37 9.36 -8.91
CA ASN A 84 7.55 9.52 -7.47
C ASN A 84 6.59 8.57 -6.73
N VAL A 85 6.98 8.05 -5.57
CA VAL A 85 6.07 7.25 -4.72
C VAL A 85 4.92 8.13 -4.24
N VAL A 86 5.27 9.34 -3.80
CA VAL A 86 4.34 10.40 -3.41
C VAL A 86 4.63 11.66 -4.22
N GLU A 87 3.59 12.37 -4.63
CA GLU A 87 3.71 13.65 -5.31
C GLU A 87 2.70 14.65 -4.74
N THR A 88 3.02 15.95 -4.75
CA THR A 88 2.03 16.96 -4.38
C THR A 88 0.88 16.96 -5.38
N VAL A 89 -0.34 17.27 -4.93
CA VAL A 89 -1.51 17.33 -5.82
C VAL A 89 -1.26 18.27 -7.00
N ALA A 90 -0.73 19.46 -6.73
CA ALA A 90 -0.42 20.47 -7.75
C ALA A 90 0.56 19.95 -8.82
N ASN A 91 1.60 19.20 -8.43
CA ASN A 91 2.53 18.61 -9.40
C ASN A 91 1.91 17.43 -10.13
N ALA A 92 1.14 16.59 -9.42
CA ALA A 92 0.51 15.41 -9.98
C ALA A 92 -0.50 15.75 -11.07
N GLU A 93 -1.26 16.84 -10.92
CA GLU A 93 -2.23 17.33 -11.91
C GLU A 93 -1.59 17.67 -13.26
N ASN A 94 -0.33 18.12 -13.26
CA ASN A 94 0.43 18.42 -14.47
C ASN A 94 0.98 17.17 -15.18
N ILE A 95 0.88 15.98 -14.57
CA ILE A 95 1.36 14.74 -15.15
C ILE A 95 0.29 14.14 -16.06
N LYS A 96 0.68 13.81 -17.29
CA LYS A 96 -0.20 13.10 -18.24
C LYS A 96 -0.78 11.82 -17.63
N ASP A 97 -2.09 11.64 -17.76
CA ASP A 97 -2.84 10.52 -17.18
C ASP A 97 -2.73 10.44 -15.65
N CYS A 98 -2.69 11.58 -14.96
CA CYS A 98 -2.53 11.68 -13.50
C CYS A 98 -3.44 10.72 -12.72
N GLY A 99 -4.73 10.64 -13.07
CA GLY A 99 -5.69 9.73 -12.42
C GLY A 99 -5.40 8.24 -12.59
N LYS A 100 -4.58 7.85 -13.58
CA LYS A 100 -4.08 6.48 -13.73
C LYS A 100 -2.74 6.25 -13.02
N ARG A 101 -1.98 7.32 -12.76
CA ARG A 101 -0.63 7.25 -12.16
C ARG A 101 -0.65 7.43 -10.64
N TYR A 102 -1.60 8.19 -10.13
CA TYR A 102 -1.73 8.50 -8.71
C TYR A 102 -3.18 8.34 -8.23
N PHE A 103 -3.36 8.05 -6.95
CA PHE A 103 -4.67 8.02 -6.30
C PHE A 103 -5.18 9.44 -6.03
N MET A 104 -5.56 10.17 -7.08
CA MET A 104 -6.01 11.58 -6.99
C MET A 104 -7.22 11.78 -6.07
N GLN A 105 -8.02 10.74 -5.83
CA GLN A 105 -9.20 10.77 -4.95
C GLN A 105 -8.87 10.38 -3.49
N ASN A 106 -7.63 10.05 -3.19
CA ASN A 106 -7.17 9.70 -1.83
C ASN A 106 -5.96 10.58 -1.44
N PRO A 107 -6.10 11.91 -1.42
CA PRO A 107 -5.03 12.79 -0.97
C PRO A 107 -4.74 12.61 0.52
N LEU A 108 -3.49 12.85 0.91
CA LEU A 108 -3.02 12.85 2.28
C LEU A 108 -2.50 14.25 2.61
N GLN A 109 -2.97 14.82 3.72
CA GLN A 109 -2.48 16.08 4.23
C GLN A 109 -1.27 15.83 5.15
N LEU A 110 -0.22 16.63 4.96
CA LEU A 110 1.02 16.58 5.72
C LEU A 110 1.06 17.70 6.78
N ASN A 111 1.99 17.59 7.72
CA ASN A 111 2.11 18.53 8.84
C ASN A 111 2.53 19.94 8.40
N ASP A 112 3.30 20.03 7.31
CA ASP A 112 3.71 21.31 6.70
C ASP A 112 2.63 21.92 5.80
N GLY A 113 1.41 21.37 5.80
CA GLY A 113 0.28 21.85 5.00
C GLY A 113 0.27 21.37 3.55
N ASN A 114 1.30 20.65 3.09
CA ASN A 114 1.30 20.05 1.76
C ASN A 114 0.21 18.96 1.66
N ILE A 115 -0.41 18.86 0.49
CA ILE A 115 -1.35 17.79 0.16
C ILE A 115 -0.72 16.92 -0.94
N VAL A 116 -0.59 15.63 -0.67
CA VAL A 116 0.10 14.66 -1.54
C VAL A 116 -0.79 13.50 -1.96
N VAL A 117 -0.43 12.84 -3.05
CA VAL A 117 -1.08 11.66 -3.61
C VAL A 117 -0.06 10.54 -3.83
N VAL A 118 -0.52 9.30 -3.72
CA VAL A 118 0.33 8.10 -3.80
C VAL A 118 0.25 7.47 -5.20
N CYS A 119 1.39 7.01 -5.71
CA CYS A 119 1.49 6.34 -7.00
C CYS A 119 0.76 4.99 -7.02
N THR A 120 0.02 4.72 -8.08
CA THR A 120 -0.79 3.51 -8.28
C THR A 120 -0.02 2.38 -8.97
N GLN A 121 1.14 2.67 -9.58
CA GLN A 121 1.82 1.76 -10.50
C GLN A 121 2.93 0.96 -9.83
N TRP A 122 2.59 -0.27 -9.43
CA TRP A 122 3.49 -1.19 -8.75
C TRP A 122 3.48 -2.57 -9.40
N GLY A 123 4.64 -2.99 -9.88
CA GLY A 123 4.92 -4.33 -10.38
C GLY A 123 5.72 -5.16 -9.39
N ILE A 124 5.94 -6.44 -9.72
CA ILE A 124 6.63 -7.38 -8.83
C ILE A 124 8.05 -6.94 -8.48
N PHE A 125 8.75 -6.25 -9.38
CA PHE A 125 10.14 -5.85 -9.16
C PHE A 125 10.31 -4.61 -8.27
N ASN A 126 9.37 -3.68 -8.33
CA ASN A 126 9.48 -2.43 -7.56
C ASN A 126 8.78 -2.54 -6.19
N ILE A 127 7.74 -3.37 -6.06
CA ILE A 127 7.07 -3.60 -4.77
C ILE A 127 8.02 -4.23 -3.73
N VAL A 128 8.94 -5.10 -4.15
CA VAL A 128 9.93 -5.72 -3.24
C VAL A 128 10.87 -4.68 -2.61
N LYS A 129 11.13 -3.55 -3.28
CA LYS A 129 11.90 -2.45 -2.67
C LYS A 129 11.08 -1.74 -1.60
N PHE A 130 9.80 -1.51 -1.87
CA PHE A 130 8.87 -0.90 -0.92
C PHE A 130 8.70 -1.77 0.33
N GLU A 131 8.53 -3.09 0.18
CA GLU A 131 8.48 -4.06 1.27
C GLU A 131 9.65 -3.92 2.26
N LYS A 132 10.87 -3.76 1.73
CA LYS A 132 12.07 -3.57 2.58
C LYS A 132 12.00 -2.29 3.40
N VAL A 133 11.42 -1.21 2.85
CA VAL A 133 11.19 0.03 3.60
C VAL A 133 10.13 -0.21 4.68
N VAL A 134 9.02 -0.88 4.34
CA VAL A 134 7.95 -1.21 5.29
C VAL A 134 8.49 -1.98 6.49
N THR A 135 9.31 -3.02 6.26
CA THR A 135 9.97 -3.78 7.33
C THR A 135 10.92 -2.91 8.17
N LYS A 136 11.71 -2.03 7.54
CA LYS A 136 12.61 -1.10 8.26
C LYS A 136 11.86 -0.10 9.13
N LEU A 137 10.65 0.29 8.73
CA LEU A 137 9.75 1.14 9.52
C LEU A 137 9.08 0.39 10.68
N GLY A 138 9.27 -0.93 10.79
CA GLY A 138 8.69 -1.75 11.86
C GLY A 138 7.25 -2.21 11.61
N TYR A 139 6.73 -1.97 10.40
CA TYR A 139 5.39 -2.41 10.03
C TYR A 139 5.37 -3.89 9.62
N SER A 140 4.38 -4.62 10.12
CA SER A 140 4.17 -6.04 9.81
C SER A 140 3.16 -6.21 8.68
N PHE A 141 3.48 -7.07 7.72
CA PHE A 141 2.60 -7.45 6.61
C PHE A 141 2.89 -8.88 6.15
N ASP A 142 1.92 -9.51 5.52
CA ASP A 142 2.07 -10.85 4.93
C ASP A 142 1.70 -10.84 3.45
N LYS A 143 2.41 -11.62 2.63
CA LYS A 143 1.98 -11.87 1.25
C LYS A 143 0.89 -12.93 1.24
N VAL A 144 -0.16 -12.71 0.47
CA VAL A 144 -1.36 -13.57 0.35
C VAL A 144 -1.70 -13.86 -1.10
#